data_AF-A0A1I1V8K7-F1
#
_entry.id   AF-A0A1I1V8K7-F1
#
_cell.length_a   1.000
_cell.length_b   1.000
_cell.length_c   1.000
_cell.angle_alpha   90.00
_cell.angle_beta   90.00
_cell.angle_gamma   90.00
#
_symmetry.space_group_name_H-M   'P 1'
#
loop_
_entity.id
_entity.type
_entity.pdbx_description
1 polymer ?
#
loop_
_entity_poly.entity_id
_entity_poly.type
_entity_poly.pdbx_seq_one_letter_code
_entity_poly.pdbx_strand_id
1 'polypeptide(L)' 'MSDRDKYEAKPDDRSDNVEKIQGMVQDTIQNIEKSHDTMKHSSGEDKEQIKAKNKRREEAIEGMRQEIKDEADR' A
#
# COMPACT_ATOMS: atom_id res chain seq x y z
N MET A 1 33.10 17.67 -31.53
CA MET A 1 31.73 17.25 -31.88
C MET A 1 31.05 16.89 -30.57
N SER A 2 29.81 17.34 -30.41
CA SER A 2 29.08 17.39 -29.14
C SER A 2 28.44 16.03 -28.87
N ASP A 3 29.06 15.19 -28.04
CA ASP A 3 28.45 13.95 -27.52
C ASP A 3 27.52 14.27 -26.34
N ARG A 4 26.54 15.13 -26.57
CA ARG A 4 25.42 15.41 -25.65
C ARG A 4 24.14 14.92 -26.27
N ASP A 5 24.03 13.64 -26.59
CA ASP A 5 22.75 13.08 -26.97
C ASP A 5 22.66 11.61 -26.60
N LYS A 6 21.51 11.27 -26.00
CA LYS A 6 20.98 9.94 -25.69
C LYS A 6 21.33 9.34 -24.32
N TYR A 7 21.02 10.07 -23.26
CA TYR A 7 20.30 9.42 -22.15
C TYR A 7 18.80 9.50 -22.47
N GLU A 8 18.33 8.61 -23.35
CA GLU A 8 16.90 8.36 -23.48
C GLU A 8 16.47 7.68 -22.17
N ALA A 9 15.61 8.33 -21.40
CA ALA A 9 15.00 7.70 -20.23
C ALA A 9 14.27 6.44 -20.73
N LYS A 10 14.62 5.28 -20.18
CA LYS A 10 13.90 4.04 -20.49
C LYS A 10 12.42 4.28 -20.20
N PRO A 11 11.51 3.81 -21.05
CA PRO A 11 10.09 3.81 -20.71
C PRO A 11 9.94 3.09 -19.37
N ASP A 12 9.28 3.75 -18.43
CA ASP A 12 9.04 3.22 -17.09
C ASP A 12 8.12 1.99 -17.24
N ASP A 13 8.65 0.81 -16.93
CA ASP A 13 7.89 -0.44 -17.02
C ASP A 13 7.01 -0.54 -15.79
N ARG A 14 5.76 -0.13 -15.96
CA ARG A 14 4.75 -0.09 -14.92
C ARG A 14 3.84 -1.32 -14.91
N SER A 15 4.17 -2.34 -15.71
CA SER A 15 3.34 -3.54 -15.83
C SER A 15 3.20 -4.32 -14.52
N ASP A 16 4.14 -4.17 -13.59
CA ASP A 16 4.12 -4.84 -12.29
C ASP A 16 3.57 -3.99 -11.13
N ASN A 17 3.21 -2.73 -11.38
CA ASN A 17 2.72 -1.83 -10.33
C ASN A 17 1.40 -2.31 -9.73
N VAL A 18 0.47 -2.79 -10.57
CA VAL A 18 -0.81 -3.35 -10.11
C VAL A 18 -0.57 -4.54 -9.16
N GLU A 19 0.31 -5.46 -9.55
CA GLU A 19 0.63 -6.66 -8.74
C GLU A 19 1.29 -6.27 -7.40
N LYS A 20 2.24 -5.34 -7.43
CA LYS A 20 2.88 -4.81 -6.21
C LYS A 20 1.87 -4.17 -5.26
N ILE A 21 0.97 -3.33 -5.78
CA ILE A 21 -0.03 -2.65 -4.95
C ILE A 21 -1.04 -3.65 -4.40
N GLN A 22 -1.46 -4.66 -5.19
CA GLN A 22 -2.29 -5.75 -4.71
C GLN A 22 -1.62 -6.53 -3.55
N GLY A 23 -0.32 -6.82 -3.66
CA GLY A 23 0.46 -7.42 -2.59
C GLY A 23 0.46 -6.58 -1.31
N MET A 24 0.73 -5.26 -1.44
CA MET A 24 0.69 -4.33 -0.30
C MET A 24 -0.70 -4.26 0.36
N VAL A 25 -1.78 -4.30 -0.42
CA VAL A 25 -3.15 -4.37 0.08
C VAL A 25 -3.35 -5.65 0.90
N GLN A 26 -2.95 -6.81 0.37
CA GLN A 26 -3.09 -8.09 1.06
C GLN A 26 -2.31 -8.12 2.38
N ASP A 27 -1.05 -7.66 2.37
CA ASP A 27 -0.21 -7.57 3.57
C ASP A 27 -0.83 -6.64 4.61
N THR A 28 -1.41 -5.52 4.17
CA THR A 28 -2.06 -4.56 5.07
C THR A 28 -3.32 -5.16 5.70
N ILE A 29 -4.13 -5.90 4.94
CA ILE A 29 -5.30 -6.62 5.44
C ILE A 29 -4.87 -7.67 6.48
N GLN A 30 -3.85 -8.50 6.18
CA GLN A 30 -3.33 -9.46 7.15
C GLN A 30 -2.82 -8.79 8.43
N ASN A 31 -2.21 -7.61 8.31
CA ASN A 31 -1.76 -6.84 9.48
C ASN A 31 -2.92 -6.31 10.33
N ILE A 32 -4.05 -5.95 9.70
CA ILE A 32 -5.28 -5.60 10.43
C ILE A 32 -5.81 -6.84 11.15
N GLU A 33 -5.92 -7.98 10.47
CA GLU A 33 -6.41 -9.23 11.07
C GLU A 33 -5.55 -9.67 12.26
N LYS A 34 -4.22 -9.73 12.10
CA LYS A 34 -3.29 -10.07 13.19
C LYS A 34 -3.41 -9.10 14.37
N SER A 35 -3.64 -7.82 14.11
CA SER A 35 -3.81 -6.84 15.17
C SER A 35 -5.12 -7.01 15.95
N HIS A 36 -6.16 -7.64 15.37
CA HIS A 36 -7.38 -7.98 16.10
C HIS A 36 -7.10 -9.01 17.19
N ASP A 37 -6.20 -9.97 16.93
CA ASP A 37 -5.77 -10.92 17.95
C ASP A 37 -4.97 -10.23 19.06
N THR A 38 -4.06 -9.31 18.71
CA THR A 38 -3.39 -8.46 19.72
C THR A 38 -4.40 -7.67 20.55
N MET A 39 -5.40 -7.07 19.90
CA MET A 39 -6.43 -6.23 20.54
C MET A 39 -7.28 -6.99 21.56
N LYS A 40 -7.47 -8.30 21.40
CA LYS A 40 -8.19 -9.14 22.38
C LYS A 40 -7.47 -9.20 23.73
N HIS A 41 -6.15 -9.06 23.72
CA HIS A 41 -5.30 -9.11 24.92
C HIS A 41 -4.88 -7.71 25.41
N SER A 42 -5.15 -6.66 24.64
CA SER A 42 -4.86 -5.27 25.00
C SER A 42 -6.02 -4.61 25.76
N SER A 43 -5.71 -3.59 26.56
CA SER A 43 -6.69 -2.81 27.31
C SER A 43 -6.31 -1.34 27.35
N GLY A 44 -7.26 -0.48 27.75
CA GLY A 44 -7.02 0.95 27.91
C GLY A 44 -6.46 1.60 26.64
N GLU A 45 -5.36 2.33 26.82
CA GLU A 45 -4.70 3.10 25.77
C GLU A 45 -4.20 2.22 24.61
N ASP A 46 -3.60 1.06 24.91
CA ASP A 46 -3.08 0.15 23.88
C ASP A 46 -4.17 -0.29 22.90
N LYS A 47 -5.37 -0.55 23.42
CA LYS A 47 -6.52 -0.94 22.59
C LYS A 47 -6.95 0.19 21.65
N GLU A 48 -6.97 1.42 22.14
CA GLU A 48 -7.31 2.60 21.33
C GLU A 48 -6.22 2.91 20.29
N GLN A 49 -4.94 2.73 20.62
CA GLN A 49 -3.85 2.87 19.66
C GLN A 49 -3.94 1.85 18.53
N ILE A 50 -4.27 0.58 18.83
CA ILE A 50 -4.47 -0.46 17.81
C ILE A 50 -5.64 -0.09 16.88
N LYS A 51 -6.78 0.34 17.43
CA LYS A 51 -7.92 0.80 16.63
C LYS A 51 -7.57 1.98 15.73
N ALA A 52 -6.90 3.00 16.27
CA ALA A 52 -6.48 4.17 15.50
C ALA A 52 -5.51 3.79 14.38
N LYS A 53 -4.61 2.84 14.63
CA LYS A 53 -3.68 2.31 13.61
C LYS A 53 -4.43 1.53 12.52
N ASN A 54 -5.42 0.73 12.89
CA ASN A 54 -6.24 -0.02 11.93
C ASN A 54 -7.08 0.91 11.06
N LYS A 55 -7.67 1.96 11.64
CA LYS A 55 -8.40 2.97 10.87
C LYS A 55 -7.52 3.60 9.78
N ARG A 56 -6.29 4.00 10.12
CA ARG A 56 -5.35 4.54 9.12
C ARG A 56 -4.95 3.52 8.05
N ARG A 57 -4.89 2.23 8.39
CA ARG A 57 -4.62 1.16 7.42
C ARG A 57 -5.79 0.95 6.46
N GLU A 58 -7.03 1.08 6.95
CA GLU A 58 -8.24 1.03 6.11
C GLU A 58 -8.25 2.19 5.11
N GLU A 59 -7.97 3.42 5.57
CA GLU A 59 -7.80 4.59 4.71
C GLU A 59 -6.69 4.39 3.67
N ALA A 60 -5.55 3.80 4.07
CA ALA A 60 -4.46 3.48 3.15
C ALA A 60 -4.85 2.42 2.10
N ILE A 61 -5.63 1.41 2.48
CA ILE A 61 -6.16 0.39 1.56
C ILE A 61 -7.09 1.05 0.53
N GLU A 62 -7.94 1.98 0.95
CA GLU A 62 -8.81 2.71 0.03
C GLU A 62 -7.99 3.48 -1.01
N GLY A 63 -6.96 4.20 -0.59
CA GLY A 63 -6.02 4.85 -1.50
C GLY A 63 -5.35 3.87 -2.47
N MET A 64 -4.79 2.77 -1.96
CA MET A 64 -4.17 1.73 -2.81
C MET A 64 -5.16 1.11 -3.82
N ARG A 65 -6.44 0.97 -3.45
CA ARG A 65 -7.47 0.47 -4.38
C ARG A 65 -7.78 1.45 -5.50
N GLN A 66 -7.74 2.76 -5.23
CA GLN A 66 -7.87 3.77 -6.29
C GLN A 66 -6.65 3.71 -7.21
N GLU A 67 -5.44 3.65 -6.66
CA GLU A 67 -4.20 3.52 -7.45
C GLU A 67 -4.18 2.26 -8.34
N ILE A 68 -4.65 1.11 -7.81
CA ILE A 68 -4.80 -0.12 -8.61
C ILE A 68 -5.73 0.12 -9.80
N LYS A 69 -6.84 0.82 -9.59
CA LYS A 69 -7.81 1.08 -10.64
C LYS A 69 -7.23 2.01 -11.70
N ASP A 70 -6.62 3.12 -11.26
CA ASP A 70 -6.01 4.10 -12.15
C ASP A 70 -4.88 3.47 -12.99
N GLU A 71 -4.10 2.55 -12.41
CA GLU A 71 -3.02 1.86 -13.11
C GLU A 71 -3.52 0.71 -14.00
N ALA A 72 -4.63 0.05 -13.65
CA ALA A 72 -5.25 -0.96 -14.50
C ALA A 72 -5.94 -0.36 -15.74
N ASP A 73 -6.39 0.90 -15.64
CA ASP A 73 -7.02 1.65 -16.73
C ASP A 73 -5.99 2.36 -17.65
N ARG A 74 -4.69 2.22 -17.37
CA ARG A 74 -3.57 2.93 -18.03
C ARG A 74 -2.87 2.13 -19.12
#